data_AF-A0A0C2DT73-F1
#
_entry.id   AF-A0A0C2DT73-F1
#
_cell.length_a   1.000
_cell.length_b   1.000
_cell.length_c   1.000
_cell.angle_alpha   90.00
_cell.angle_beta   90.00
_cell.angle_gamma   90.00
#
_symmetry.space_group_name_H-M   'P 1'
#
loop_
_entity.id
_entity.type
_entity.pdbx_description
1 polymer ?
#
loop_
_entity_poly.entity_id
_entity_poly.type
_entity_poly.pdbx_seq_one_letter_code
_entity_poly.pdbx_strand_id
1 'polypeptide(L)'
;MLLAHFSLPHFDTNAPPASQMVVPAVPESEANRNRQKSSRGGPHNGGYDDENYDYILKDGECFNTRRVFSILIAVSKPKVRF
;
A
#
# COMPACT_ATOMS: atom_id res chain seq x y z
N MET A 1 19.78 -2.88 42.33
CA MET A 1 18.74 -2.21 41.51
C MET A 1 19.44 -1.11 40.72
N LEU A 2 19.32 -1.06 39.38
CA LEU A 2 19.94 -0.03 38.54
C LEU A 2 18.83 0.58 37.64
N LEU A 3 18.55 1.87 37.81
CA LEU A 3 17.62 2.61 36.94
C LEU A 3 18.40 3.09 35.70
N ALA A 4 18.00 2.60 34.52
CA ALA A 4 18.48 3.13 33.25
C ALA A 4 17.76 4.45 32.94
N HIS A 5 18.50 5.54 32.88
CA HIS A 5 18.01 6.83 32.39
C HIS A 5 17.89 6.79 30.86
N PHE A 6 16.68 6.91 30.33
CA PHE A 6 16.45 7.16 28.91
C PHE A 6 16.66 8.65 28.62
N SER A 7 17.72 8.98 27.89
CA SER A 7 17.93 10.31 27.31
C SER A 7 17.09 10.46 26.04
N LEU A 8 16.20 11.45 26.01
CA LEU A 8 15.41 11.81 24.82
C LEU A 8 16.30 12.42 23.74
N PRO A 9 16.00 12.21 22.44
CA PRO A 9 16.77 12.79 21.34
C PRO A 9 16.67 14.32 21.35
N HIS A 10 17.84 14.97 21.23
CA HIS A 10 17.95 16.41 21.12
C HIS A 10 17.48 16.86 19.72
N PHE A 11 16.40 17.64 19.66
CA PHE A 11 15.93 18.23 18.41
C PHE A 11 16.72 19.52 18.12
N ASP A 12 17.46 19.51 17.01
CA ASP A 12 18.17 20.70 16.53
C ASP A 12 17.17 21.62 15.80
N THR A 13 16.72 22.65 16.52
CA THR A 13 15.75 23.65 16.04
C THR A 13 16.29 24.52 14.90
N ASN A 14 17.59 24.46 14.59
CA ASN A 14 18.19 25.23 13.50
C ASN A 14 18.29 24.44 12.18
N ALA A 15 17.72 23.24 12.11
CA ALA A 15 17.67 22.49 10.87
C ALA A 15 16.91 23.28 9.78
N PRO A 16 17.46 23.41 8.56
CA PRO A 16 16.76 24.09 7.48
C PRO A 16 15.40 23.42 7.22
N PRO A 17 14.37 24.18 6.82
CA PRO A 17 13.05 23.61 6.55
C PRO A 17 13.18 22.47 5.54
N ALA A 18 12.55 21.34 5.85
CA ALA A 18 12.57 20.17 4.98
C ALA A 18 12.13 20.60 3.58
N SER A 19 13.05 20.52 2.61
CA SER A 19 12.82 20.99 1.25
C SER A 19 11.58 20.30 0.69
N GLN A 20 10.62 21.09 0.22
CA GLN A 20 9.36 20.60 -0.32
C GLN A 20 9.69 19.80 -1.59
N MET A 21 9.57 18.46 -1.54
CA MET A 21 9.80 17.62 -2.71
C MET A 21 8.73 17.96 -3.76
N VAL A 22 9.12 18.66 -4.82
CA VAL A 22 8.28 18.83 -6.01
C VAL A 22 8.28 17.49 -6.74
N VAL A 23 7.13 16.80 -6.74
CA VAL A 23 6.92 15.58 -7.53
C VAL A 23 6.62 16.00 -8.96
N PRO A 24 7.42 15.61 -9.97
CA PRO A 24 7.09 15.88 -11.37
C PRO A 24 5.77 15.21 -11.73
N ALA A 25 4.85 15.94 -12.36
CA ALA A 25 3.64 15.38 -12.91
C ALA A 25 4.00 14.49 -14.11
N VAL A 26 4.09 13.18 -13.89
CA VAL A 26 4.34 12.19 -14.94
C VAL A 26 3.02 11.92 -15.68
N PRO A 27 2.95 12.08 -17.02
CA PRO A 27 1.75 11.76 -17.78
C PRO A 27 1.35 10.28 -17.62
N GLU A 28 0.03 10.00 -17.58
CA GLU A 28 -0.54 8.68 -17.26
C GLU A 28 0.01 7.51 -18.11
N SER A 29 0.43 7.80 -19.34
CA SER A 29 1.02 6.82 -20.27
C SER A 29 2.38 6.27 -19.79
N GLU A 30 3.15 7.04 -19.03
CA GLU A 30 4.44 6.61 -18.48
C GLU A 30 4.32 5.94 -17.11
N ALA A 31 3.26 6.25 -16.35
CA ALA A 31 2.95 5.61 -15.08
C ALA A 31 2.74 4.09 -15.24
N ASN A 32 2.16 3.65 -16.36
CA ASN A 32 1.94 2.24 -16.65
C ASN A 32 3.23 1.48 -17.03
N ARG A 33 4.20 2.15 -17.67
CA ARG A 33 5.47 1.52 -18.06
C ARG A 33 6.40 1.27 -16.88
N ASN A 34 6.32 2.09 -15.83
CA ASN A 34 7.18 1.93 -14.66
C ASN A 34 6.68 0.84 -13.68
N ARG A 35 5.37 0.52 -13.68
CA ARG A 35 4.82 -0.62 -12.95
C ARG A 35 5.31 -1.97 -13.48
N GLN A 36 5.63 -2.05 -14.78
CA GLN A 36 6.10 -3.30 -15.41
C GLN A 36 7.55 -3.68 -15.07
N LYS A 37 8.29 -2.85 -14.32
CA LYS A 37 9.71 -3.09 -14.01
C LYS A 37 9.95 -3.79 -12.67
N SER A 38 8.93 -4.00 -11.83
CA SER A 38 9.07 -4.88 -10.68
C SER A 38 8.90 -6.34 -11.11
N SER A 39 9.84 -7.21 -10.73
CA SER A 39 9.67 -8.67 -10.87
C SER A 39 8.52 -9.21 -10.00
N ARG A 40 8.09 -8.42 -9.01
CA ARG A 40 6.91 -8.65 -8.16
C ARG A 40 5.79 -7.70 -8.58
N GLY A 41 4.78 -8.22 -9.27
CA GLY A 41 3.56 -7.49 -9.62
C GLY A 41 3.38 -7.30 -11.12
N GLY A 42 2.48 -8.09 -11.70
CA GLY A 42 1.98 -7.88 -13.06
C GLY A 42 0.74 -6.96 -13.08
N PRO A 43 0.09 -6.78 -14.25
CA PRO A 43 -1.19 -6.10 -14.34
C PRO A 43 -2.18 -6.62 -13.29
N HIS A 44 -2.97 -5.73 -12.69
CA HIS A 44 -3.97 -6.05 -11.66
C HIS A 44 -3.43 -6.93 -10.52
N ASN A 45 -2.33 -6.48 -9.89
CA ASN A 45 -1.65 -7.21 -8.81
C ASN A 45 -1.21 -8.63 -9.22
N GLY A 46 -0.79 -8.82 -10.47
CA GLY A 46 -0.44 -10.15 -11.00
C GLY A 46 -1.66 -11.04 -11.31
N GLY A 47 -2.83 -10.45 -11.52
CA GLY A 47 -4.09 -11.14 -11.83
C GLY A 47 -4.90 -11.58 -10.60
N TYR A 48 -4.58 -11.06 -9.41
CA TYR A 48 -5.38 -11.25 -8.21
C TYR A 48 -6.55 -10.27 -8.13
N ASP A 49 -6.40 -9.08 -8.71
CA ASP A 49 -7.40 -8.03 -8.69
C ASP A 49 -8.11 -7.95 -10.05
N ASP A 50 -9.33 -7.39 -10.08
CA ASP A 50 -10.05 -7.08 -11.31
C ASP A 50 -9.79 -5.65 -11.81
N GLU A 51 -10.56 -5.21 -12.81
CA GLU A 51 -10.46 -3.85 -13.37
C GLU A 51 -10.96 -2.77 -12.40
N ASN A 52 -11.79 -3.15 -11.42
CA ASN A 52 -12.33 -2.26 -10.39
C ASN A 52 -11.45 -2.22 -9.13
N TYR A 53 -10.27 -2.84 -9.18
CA TYR A 53 -9.32 -2.99 -8.06
C TYR A 53 -9.88 -3.82 -6.90
N ASP A 54 -10.90 -4.64 -7.15
CA ASP A 54 -11.44 -5.59 -6.19
C ASP A 54 -10.71 -6.94 -6.30
N TYR A 55 -10.55 -7.64 -5.18
CA TYR A 55 -9.92 -8.96 -5.16
C TYR A 55 -10.84 -10.03 -5.75
N ILE A 56 -10.32 -10.86 -6.66
CA ILE A 56 -11.05 -11.96 -7.28
C ILE A 56 -11.05 -13.18 -6.35
N LEU A 57 -12.16 -13.38 -5.63
CA LEU A 57 -12.33 -14.49 -4.70
C LEU A 57 -12.42 -15.83 -5.44
N LYS A 58 -11.64 -16.84 -5.01
CA LYS A 58 -11.62 -18.19 -5.60
C LYS A 58 -12.01 -19.24 -4.57
N ASP A 59 -12.80 -20.22 -5.01
CA ASP A 59 -13.21 -21.32 -4.14
C ASP A 59 -12.01 -22.17 -3.71
N GLY A 60 -11.94 -22.46 -2.40
CA GLY A 60 -10.90 -23.30 -1.82
C GLY A 60 -9.51 -22.64 -1.74
N GLU A 61 -9.43 -21.33 -1.94
CA GLU A 61 -8.18 -20.59 -1.81
C GLU A 61 -7.64 -20.61 -0.37
N CYS A 62 -6.31 -20.66 -0.25
CA CYS A 62 -5.63 -20.58 1.02
C CYS A 62 -5.08 -19.17 1.24
N PHE A 63 -5.48 -18.53 2.34
CA PHE A 63 -4.91 -17.27 2.77
C PHE A 63 -3.89 -17.52 3.86
N ASN A 64 -2.64 -17.13 3.64
CA ASN A 64 -1.55 -17.30 4.60
C ASN A 64 -1.43 -18.77 5.10
N THR A 65 -1.47 -19.73 4.17
CA THR A 65 -1.38 -21.18 4.46
C THR A 65 -2.55 -21.73 5.29
N ARG A 66 -3.63 -20.95 5.49
CA ARG A 66 -4.86 -21.41 6.14
C ARG A 66 -5.93 -21.61 5.09
N ARG A 67 -6.58 -22.78 5.09
CA ARG A 67 -7.75 -23.01 4.26
C ARG A 67 -8.85 -22.06 4.69
N VAL A 68 -9.39 -21.32 3.73
CA VAL A 68 -10.54 -20.45 3.93
C VAL A 68 -11.71 -21.03 3.15
N PHE A 69 -12.85 -21.18 3.83
CA PHE A 69 -14.13 -21.33 3.14
C PHE A 69 -14.66 -19.93 2.91
N SER A 70 -14.69 -19.53 1.64
CA SER A 70 -14.99 -18.17 1.24
C SER A 70 -16.37 -18.07 0.61
N ILE A 71 -17.19 -17.16 1.13
CA ILE A 71 -18.40 -16.66 0.47
C ILE A 71 -18.29 -15.13 0.47
N LEU A 72 -18.68 -14.47 -0.63
CA LEU A 72 -18.74 -13.01 -0.65
C LEU A 72 -19.91 -12.56 0.22
N ILE A 73 -19.62 -11.88 1.33
CA ILE A 73 -20.65 -11.47 2.31
C ILE A 73 -21.15 -10.05 2.02
N ALA A 74 -20.24 -9.14 1.64
CA ALA A 74 -20.58 -7.76 1.32
C ALA A 74 -19.44 -7.08 0.53
N VAL A 75 -19.79 -6.01 -0.18
CA VAL A 75 -18.84 -5.07 -0.80
C VAL A 75 -19.10 -3.69 -0.21
N SER A 76 -18.06 -3.01 0.29
CA SER A 76 -18.17 -1.64 0.81
C SER A 76 -17.79 -0.62 -0.26
N LYS A 77 -18.68 0.32 -0.58
CA LYS A 77 -18.33 1.51 -1.37
C LYS A 77 -17.76 2.59 -0.42
N PRO A 78 -16.75 3.38 -0.84
CA PRO A 78 -16.23 4.45 -0.01
C PRO A 78 -17.32 5.48 0.28
N LYS A 79 -17.50 5.81 1.55
CA LYS A 79 -18.43 6.85 1.98
C LYS A 79 -17.78 8.21 1.70
N VAL A 80 -18.22 8.88 0.63
CA VAL A 80 -17.85 10.28 0.37
C VAL A 80 -18.43 11.12 1.51
N ARG A 81 -17.56 11.75 2.30
CA ARG A 81 -17.96 12.77 3.28
C ARG A 81 -17.77 14.12 2.62
N PHE A 82 -18.84 14.89 2.52
CA PHE A 82 -18.82 16.30 2.13
C PHE A 82 -18.53 17.17 3.36
#